data_AF-A0AAP0FWI9-F1
#
_entry.id   AF-A0AAP0FWI9-F1
#
_cell.length_a   1.000
_cell.length_b   1.000
_cell.length_c   1.000
_cell.angle_alpha   90.00
_cell.angle_beta   90.00
_cell.angle_gamma   90.00
#
_symmetry.space_group_name_H-M   'P 1'
#
loop_
_entity.id
_entity.type
_entity.pdbx_description
1 polymer ?
#
loop_
_entity_poly.entity_id
_entity_poly.type
_entity_poly.pdbx_seq_one_letter_code
_entity_poly.pdbx_strand_id
1 'polypeptide(L)'
;MRKANLVLGLIAMIIPHLASSSSPITSSLRKEFSLASYYNAHNPGSNNCGGEAETFSATAGVKLWDSGNACGKRYLVRCVEGGPMHVPCRFGGEISVIIQRRCSNLCDDEYDMNLSEEAFAKIADIDRTHVIKIAYRPEN
;
A
#
# COMPACT_ATOMS: atom_id res chain seq x y z
N MET A 1 -49.18 56.37 36.88
CA MET A 1 -50.37 55.69 36.32
C MET A 1 -50.13 55.39 34.85
N ARG A 2 -50.00 54.12 34.46
CA ARG A 2 -50.55 53.48 33.23
C ARG A 2 -50.07 52.02 33.21
N LYS A 3 -51.04 51.10 33.09
CA LYS A 3 -50.92 49.63 33.06
C LYS A 3 -50.71 49.12 31.63
N ALA A 4 -50.37 47.82 31.58
CA ALA A 4 -50.58 46.83 30.50
C ALA A 4 -49.38 46.63 29.55
N ASN A 5 -49.08 45.44 29.02
CA ASN A 5 -49.47 44.05 29.31
C ASN A 5 -48.52 43.13 28.49
N LEU A 6 -48.25 41.97 29.08
CA LEU A 6 -47.81 40.67 28.53
C LEU A 6 -47.96 40.46 27.00
N VAL A 7 -46.89 40.03 26.31
CA VAL A 7 -46.97 38.98 25.26
C VAL A 7 -45.76 38.05 25.34
N LEU A 8 -46.12 36.78 25.46
CA LEU A 8 -45.33 35.55 25.47
C LEU A 8 -44.57 35.36 24.15
N GLY A 9 -43.30 34.95 24.20
CA GLY A 9 -42.52 34.59 23.02
C GLY A 9 -41.38 33.64 23.37
N LEU A 10 -41.72 32.36 23.50
CA LEU A 10 -40.76 31.25 23.54
C LEU A 10 -39.95 31.22 22.24
N ILE A 11 -38.64 31.44 22.32
CA ILE A 11 -37.69 30.88 21.35
C ILE A 11 -36.61 30.17 22.17
N ALA A 12 -36.79 28.86 22.33
CA ALA A 12 -35.74 27.97 22.76
C ALA A 12 -34.63 28.01 21.71
N MET A 13 -33.59 28.81 21.95
CA MET A 13 -32.33 28.65 21.25
C MET A 13 -31.68 27.38 21.77
N ILE A 14 -32.02 26.26 21.14
CA ILE A 14 -31.21 25.04 21.17
C ILE A 14 -29.89 25.43 20.50
N ILE A 15 -28.89 25.74 21.33
CA ILE A 15 -27.50 25.82 20.88
C ILE A 15 -27.10 24.36 20.66
N PRO A 16 -26.88 23.88 19.42
CA PRO A 16 -26.16 22.64 19.27
C PRO A 16 -24.75 22.96 19.77
N HIS A 17 -24.43 22.47 20.97
CA HIS A 17 -23.04 22.24 21.32
C HIS A 17 -22.49 21.38 20.20
N LEU A 18 -21.65 21.98 19.34
CA LEU A 18 -20.68 21.24 18.56
C LEU A 18 -19.84 20.51 19.61
N ALA A 19 -20.25 19.29 19.96
CA ALA A 19 -19.35 18.29 20.44
C ALA A 19 -18.34 18.12 19.30
N SER A 20 -17.27 18.89 19.37
CA SER A 20 -16.05 18.65 18.60
C SER A 20 -15.54 17.32 19.13
N SER A 21 -16.10 16.23 18.63
CA SER A 21 -15.59 14.89 18.81
C SER A 21 -14.25 14.86 18.09
N SER A 22 -13.20 15.28 18.78
CA SER A 22 -11.84 14.94 18.41
C SER A 22 -11.73 13.43 18.59
N SER A 23 -12.12 12.68 17.56
CA SER A 23 -11.71 11.29 17.44
C SER A 23 -10.20 11.28 17.63
N PRO A 24 -9.63 10.48 18.55
CA PRO A 24 -8.20 10.28 18.55
C PRO A 24 -7.86 9.70 17.19
N ILE A 25 -7.13 10.46 16.36
CA ILE A 25 -6.52 9.94 15.14
C ILE A 25 -5.46 8.97 15.63
N THR A 26 -5.85 7.72 15.88
CA THR A 26 -4.91 6.61 15.86
C THR A 26 -4.53 6.43 14.41
N SER A 27 -3.58 7.24 13.94
CA SER A 27 -2.93 7.00 12.66
C SER A 27 -2.13 5.71 12.82
N SER A 28 -2.78 4.57 12.59
CA SER A 28 -2.08 3.43 12.02
C SER A 28 -1.49 3.95 10.72
N LEU A 29 -0.20 4.28 10.74
CA LEU A 29 0.56 4.60 9.54
C LEU A 29 0.52 3.34 8.68
N ARG A 30 -0.53 3.18 7.86
CA ARG A 30 -0.46 2.24 6.75
C ARG A 30 0.60 2.81 5.83
N LYS A 31 1.72 2.09 5.73
CA LYS A 31 2.75 2.41 4.74
C LYS A 31 2.08 2.45 3.37
N GLU A 32 1.90 3.66 2.86
CA GLU A 32 1.16 3.91 1.61
C GLU A 32 1.96 3.45 0.39
N PHE A 33 3.29 3.49 0.53
CA PHE A 33 4.24 3.18 -0.53
C PHE A 33 5.40 2.34 -0.02
N SER A 34 5.92 1.47 -0.88
CA SER A 34 7.15 0.71 -0.65
C SER A 34 8.15 0.99 -1.75
N LEU A 35 9.43 0.86 -1.44
CA LEU A 35 10.43 0.64 -2.47
C LEU A 35 10.32 -0.81 -2.96
N ALA A 36 10.58 -1.01 -4.24
CA ALA A 36 10.62 -2.30 -4.88
C ALA A 36 11.83 -2.35 -5.82
N SER A 37 12.60 -3.42 -5.69
CA SER A 37 13.59 -3.86 -6.67
C SER A 37 13.05 -5.09 -7.41
N TYR A 38 13.87 -5.67 -8.28
CA TYR A 38 13.53 -6.88 -9.02
C TYR A 38 14.46 -8.06 -8.70
N TYR A 39 13.97 -9.27 -8.94
CA TYR A 39 14.73 -10.50 -8.82
C TYR A 39 14.43 -11.46 -9.97
N ASN A 40 15.37 -12.35 -10.26
CA ASN A 40 15.14 -13.43 -11.22
C ASN A 40 14.25 -14.52 -10.59
N ALA A 41 13.05 -14.70 -11.16
CA ALA A 41 12.05 -15.64 -10.65
C ALA A 41 12.42 -17.12 -10.82
N HIS A 42 13.35 -17.46 -11.71
CA HIS A 42 13.67 -18.85 -12.08
C HIS A 42 14.47 -19.61 -11.00
N ASN A 43 14.86 -18.95 -9.90
CA ASN A 43 15.53 -19.59 -8.77
C ASN A 43 14.84 -19.28 -7.43
N PRO A 44 13.74 -19.98 -7.12
CA PRO A 44 12.92 -19.69 -5.93
C PRO A 44 13.63 -19.95 -4.60
N GLY A 45 14.73 -20.72 -4.59
CA GLY A 45 15.44 -21.12 -3.37
C GLY A 45 14.53 -21.86 -2.39
N SER A 46 14.98 -22.01 -1.13
CA SER A 46 14.24 -22.73 -0.07
C SER A 46 13.15 -21.91 0.63
N ASN A 47 13.10 -20.59 0.41
CA ASN A 47 12.21 -19.67 1.13
C ASN A 47 10.90 -19.40 0.37
N ASN A 48 10.44 -20.37 -0.42
CA ASN A 48 9.28 -20.24 -1.29
C ASN A 48 8.00 -20.76 -0.63
N CYS A 49 6.88 -20.51 -1.31
CA CYS A 49 5.54 -20.85 -0.86
C CYS A 49 5.12 -22.31 -1.05
N GLY A 50 5.95 -23.12 -1.70
CA GLY A 50 5.54 -24.36 -2.34
C GLY A 50 4.71 -24.08 -3.59
N GLY A 51 5.12 -24.65 -4.73
CA GLY A 51 4.45 -24.45 -6.01
C GLY A 51 5.41 -24.08 -7.15
N GLU A 52 4.86 -24.02 -8.36
CA GLU A 52 5.61 -23.64 -9.56
C GLU A 52 5.95 -22.14 -9.56
N ALA A 53 7.07 -21.80 -10.21
CA ALA A 53 7.46 -20.40 -10.38
C ALA A 53 6.48 -19.68 -11.31
N GLU A 54 6.03 -18.50 -10.90
CA GLU A 54 5.11 -17.67 -11.69
C GLU A 54 5.85 -16.45 -12.25
N THR A 55 5.57 -16.13 -13.51
CA THR A 55 6.20 -15.00 -14.22
C THR A 55 5.91 -13.67 -13.55
N PHE A 56 4.67 -13.44 -13.08
CA PHE A 56 4.30 -12.25 -12.32
C PHE A 56 4.24 -12.57 -10.83
N SER A 57 5.42 -12.64 -10.22
CA SER A 57 5.58 -12.97 -8.81
C SER A 57 6.23 -11.83 -8.04
N ALA A 58 6.14 -11.91 -6.71
CA ALA A 58 6.80 -11.02 -5.80
C ALA A 58 7.34 -11.76 -4.57
N THR A 59 8.39 -11.20 -3.96
CA THR A 59 8.82 -11.55 -2.61
C THR A 59 8.13 -10.65 -1.60
N ALA A 60 7.92 -11.14 -0.39
CA ALA A 60 7.41 -10.33 0.72
C ALA A 60 8.49 -10.10 1.78
N GLY A 61 8.65 -8.84 2.18
CA GLY A 61 9.46 -8.44 3.33
C GLY A 61 8.82 -8.86 4.66
N VAL A 62 9.54 -8.64 5.77
CA VAL A 62 9.21 -9.27 7.06
C VAL A 62 7.78 -8.96 7.53
N LYS A 63 7.35 -7.70 7.41
CA LYS A 63 6.02 -7.25 7.82
C LYS A 63 4.93 -7.80 6.90
N LEU A 64 5.12 -7.71 5.58
CA LEU A 64 4.17 -8.24 4.61
C LEU A 64 4.06 -9.77 4.69
N TRP A 65 5.17 -10.48 4.91
CA TRP A 65 5.20 -11.94 4.99
C TRP A 65 4.25 -12.49 6.05
N ASP A 66 4.14 -11.80 7.20
CA ASP A 66 3.23 -12.11 8.29
C ASP A 66 3.23 -13.61 8.67
N SER A 67 4.40 -14.11 9.08
CA SER A 67 4.59 -15.54 9.42
C SER A 67 4.16 -16.54 8.35
N GLY A 68 4.11 -16.12 7.08
CA GLY A 68 3.69 -16.94 5.94
C GLY A 68 2.26 -16.67 5.50
N ASN A 69 1.49 -15.84 6.19
CA ASN A 69 0.11 -15.54 5.82
C ASN A 69 -0.02 -14.82 4.48
N ALA A 70 1.02 -14.14 3.99
CA ALA A 70 0.99 -13.54 2.66
C ALA A 70 1.27 -14.54 1.53
N CYS A 71 1.77 -15.72 1.85
CA CYS A 71 2.17 -16.72 0.89
C CYS A 71 1.00 -17.15 -0.03
N GLY A 72 1.23 -17.14 -1.35
CA GLY A 72 0.21 -17.47 -2.35
C GLY A 72 -0.87 -16.42 -2.57
N LYS A 73 -0.88 -15.32 -1.78
CA LYS A 73 -1.84 -14.22 -1.98
C LYS A 73 -1.43 -13.36 -3.15
N ARG A 74 -2.44 -12.82 -3.85
CA ARG A 74 -2.23 -11.88 -4.94
C ARG A 74 -2.37 -10.43 -4.46
N TYR A 75 -1.60 -9.56 -5.11
CA TYR A 75 -1.59 -8.13 -4.86
C TYR A 75 -1.63 -7.39 -6.18
N LEU A 76 -2.42 -6.32 -6.22
CA LEU A 76 -2.37 -5.33 -7.27
C LEU A 76 -1.27 -4.33 -6.94
N VAL A 77 -0.35 -4.11 -7.88
CA VAL A 77 0.85 -3.30 -7.71
C VAL A 77 0.92 -2.26 -8.82
N ARG A 78 1.18 -1.01 -8.48
CA ARG A 78 1.47 0.05 -9.45
C ARG A 78 2.74 0.80 -9.10
N CYS A 79 3.47 1.22 -10.13
CA CYS A 79 4.55 2.18 -9.99
C CYS A 79 3.96 3.57 -9.68
N VAL A 80 4.54 4.24 -8.70
CA VAL A 80 4.17 5.60 -8.27
C VAL A 80 5.26 6.59 -8.69
N GLU A 81 6.52 6.18 -8.60
CA GLU A 81 7.68 6.97 -9.01
C GLU A 81 8.83 6.01 -9.34
N GLY A 82 9.61 6.26 -10.41
CA GLY A 82 10.73 5.38 -10.80
C GLY A 82 11.99 5.54 -9.95
N GLY A 83 11.81 5.68 -8.63
CA GLY A 83 12.89 5.69 -7.64
C GLY A 83 13.72 6.97 -7.62
N PRO A 84 14.91 6.95 -6.99
CA PRO A 84 15.75 8.13 -6.75
C PRO A 84 16.30 8.79 -8.02
N MET A 85 16.13 8.15 -9.19
CA MET A 85 16.51 8.71 -10.50
C MET A 85 15.35 9.40 -11.23
N HIS A 86 14.17 9.53 -10.59
CA HIS A 86 12.97 10.13 -11.18
C HIS A 86 12.62 9.56 -12.57
N VAL A 87 12.87 8.27 -12.78
CA VAL A 87 12.51 7.60 -14.03
C VAL A 87 10.98 7.56 -14.11
N PRO A 88 10.36 7.90 -15.26
CA PRO A 88 8.92 7.79 -15.38
C PRO A 88 8.50 6.32 -15.30
N CYS A 89 7.44 6.03 -14.53
CA CYS A 89 6.76 4.74 -14.57
C CYS A 89 6.29 4.45 -16.01
N ARG A 90 6.27 3.18 -16.41
CA ARG A 90 5.64 2.81 -17.68
C ARG A 90 4.14 3.11 -17.60
N PHE A 91 3.57 3.71 -18.65
CA PHE A 91 2.13 3.96 -18.73
C PHE A 91 1.38 2.63 -18.72
N GLY A 92 0.54 2.39 -17.72
CA GLY A 92 -0.31 1.19 -17.69
C GLY A 92 -0.57 0.61 -16.30
N GLY A 93 -1.52 1.21 -15.56
CA GLY A 93 -2.31 0.53 -14.54
C GLY A 93 -1.60 -0.15 -13.36
N GLU A 94 -2.39 -0.96 -12.64
CA GLU A 94 -1.93 -1.92 -11.65
C GLU A 94 -1.71 -3.29 -12.34
N ILE A 95 -0.68 -4.02 -11.93
CA ILE A 95 -0.47 -5.43 -12.31
C ILE A 95 -0.79 -6.34 -11.13
N SER A 96 -1.31 -7.54 -11.40
CA SER A 96 -1.45 -8.58 -10.39
C SER A 96 -0.14 -9.34 -10.24
N VAL A 97 0.37 -9.47 -9.02
CA VAL A 97 1.50 -10.34 -8.67
C VAL A 97 1.13 -11.28 -7.54
N ILE A 98 1.68 -12.49 -7.55
CA ILE A 98 1.51 -13.46 -6.46
C ILE A 98 2.74 -13.48 -5.55
N ILE A 99 2.53 -13.46 -4.23
CA ILE A 99 3.64 -13.65 -3.27
C ILE A 99 4.09 -15.10 -3.33
N GLN A 100 5.31 -15.32 -3.83
CA GLN A 100 5.86 -16.67 -3.98
C GLN A 100 6.94 -17.02 -2.96
N ARG A 101 7.51 -16.02 -2.30
CA ARG A 101 8.63 -16.27 -1.39
C ARG A 101 8.77 -15.20 -0.33
N ARG A 102 9.30 -15.61 0.82
CA ARG A 102 9.86 -14.68 1.78
C ARG A 102 11.11 -14.09 1.17
N CYS A 103 11.26 -12.78 1.31
CA CYS A 103 12.46 -12.11 0.89
C CYS A 103 13.66 -12.48 1.79
N SER A 104 14.79 -12.79 1.17
CA SER A 104 16.01 -13.23 1.86
C SER A 104 16.97 -12.06 2.15
N ASN A 105 16.94 -11.01 1.33
CA ASN A 105 17.88 -9.89 1.32
C ASN A 105 17.19 -8.63 0.77
N LEU A 106 17.55 -7.44 1.29
CA LEU A 106 16.99 -6.15 0.87
C LEU A 106 15.47 -6.05 1.05
N CYS A 107 14.97 -6.45 2.23
CA CYS A 107 13.54 -6.41 2.57
C CYS A 107 13.31 -5.96 4.01
N ASP A 108 13.71 -4.71 4.19
CA ASP A 108 13.65 -3.96 5.42
C ASP A 108 12.31 -3.20 5.43
N ASP A 109 12.10 -2.33 6.42
CA ASP A 109 10.87 -1.54 6.54
C ASP A 109 10.54 -0.66 5.32
N GLU A 110 11.51 -0.42 4.42
CA GLU A 110 11.32 0.32 3.17
C GLU A 110 11.00 -0.57 1.97
N TYR A 111 11.47 -1.83 1.97
CA TYR A 111 11.34 -2.79 0.87
C TYR A 111 10.40 -3.95 1.27
N ASP A 112 9.10 -3.68 1.29
CA ASP A 112 8.11 -4.71 1.67
C ASP A 112 7.83 -5.71 0.55
N MET A 113 8.11 -5.35 -0.71
CA MET A 113 7.80 -6.19 -1.86
C MET A 113 8.82 -5.96 -2.98
N ASN A 114 9.53 -7.02 -3.39
CA ASN A 114 10.34 -7.01 -4.61
C ASN A 114 9.64 -7.85 -5.68
N LEU A 115 9.73 -7.43 -6.94
CA LEU A 115 8.99 -8.00 -8.05
C LEU A 115 9.87 -8.94 -8.88
N SER A 116 9.30 -9.91 -9.58
CA SER A 116 10.05 -10.60 -10.64
C SER A 116 10.51 -9.59 -11.70
N GLU A 117 11.61 -9.87 -12.41
CA GLU A 117 12.08 -9.06 -13.53
C GLU A 117 10.97 -8.76 -14.53
N GLU A 118 10.14 -9.75 -14.84
CA GLU A 118 9.02 -9.61 -15.77
C GLU A 118 7.91 -8.71 -15.21
N ALA A 119 7.58 -8.80 -13.92
CA ALA A 119 6.62 -7.91 -13.28
C ALA A 119 7.14 -6.47 -13.20
N PHE A 120 8.40 -6.30 -12.79
CA PHE A 120 9.04 -4.99 -12.72
C PHE A 120 9.07 -4.30 -14.08
N ALA A 121 9.49 -5.02 -15.13
CA ALA A 121 9.58 -4.50 -16.49
C ALA A 121 8.22 -4.11 -17.09
N LYS A 122 7.10 -4.57 -16.52
CA LYS A 122 5.76 -4.09 -16.93
C LYS A 122 5.42 -2.70 -16.43
N ILE A 123 5.88 -2.32 -15.25
CA ILE A 123 5.53 -1.04 -14.62
C ILE A 123 6.69 -0.03 -14.59
N ALA A 124 7.92 -0.45 -14.88
CA ALA A 124 9.11 0.39 -14.90
C ALA A 124 10.11 -0.01 -15.99
N ASP A 125 11.04 0.90 -16.31
CA ASP A 125 12.11 0.65 -17.27
C ASP A 125 13.35 0.09 -16.57
N ILE A 126 13.55 -1.23 -16.69
CA ILE A 126 14.60 -1.98 -15.99
C ILE A 126 16.02 -1.55 -16.40
N ASP A 127 16.19 -1.03 -17.62
CA ASP A 127 17.48 -0.54 -18.12
C ASP A 127 17.85 0.84 -17.55
N ARG A 128 16.90 1.52 -16.90
CA ARG A 128 17.08 2.88 -16.34
C ARG A 128 17.09 2.91 -14.83
N THR A 129 16.48 1.95 -14.16
CA THR A 129 16.44 1.91 -12.70
C THR A 129 16.27 0.49 -12.17
N HIS A 130 16.94 0.23 -11.03
CA HIS A 130 16.81 -1.00 -10.26
C HIS A 130 15.84 -0.87 -9.08
N VAL A 131 15.38 0.34 -8.76
CA VAL A 131 14.50 0.58 -7.62
C VAL A 131 13.40 1.57 -8.03
N ILE A 132 12.16 1.24 -7.69
CA ILE A 132 11.00 2.11 -7.88
C ILE A 132 10.19 2.23 -6.59
N LYS A 133 9.41 3.29 -6.48
CA LYS A 133 8.38 3.44 -5.45
C LYS A 133 7.08 2.86 -5.99
N ILE A 134 6.50 1.91 -5.26
CA ILE A 134 5.24 1.25 -5.60
C ILE A 134 4.17 1.55 -4.56
N ALA A 135 2.91 1.49 -5.00
CA ALA A 135 1.77 1.25 -4.13
C ALA A 135 1.23 -0.15 -4.42
N TYR A 136 0.79 -0.86 -3.39
CA TYR A 136 0.18 -2.18 -3.55
C TYR A 136 -0.98 -2.42 -2.59
N ARG A 137 -1.89 -3.31 -2.97
CA ARG A 137 -3.06 -3.71 -2.17
C ARG A 137 -3.43 -5.17 -2.47
N PRO A 138 -4.07 -5.89 -1.53
CA PRO A 138 -4.57 -7.23 -1.80
C PRO A 138 -5.48 -7.24 -3.04
N GLU A 139 -5.33 -8.27 -3.87
CA GLU A 139 -6.26 -8.60 -4.95
C GLU A 139 -7.31 -9.54 -4.37
N ASN A 140 -8.40 -8.95 -3.85
CA ASN A 140 -9.64 -9.56 -3.32
C ASN A 140 -9.55 -10.97 -2.71
#